data_AF-A0A2E8JY82-F1
#
_entry.id   AF-A0A2E8JY82-F1
#
_cell.length_a   1.000
_cell.length_b   1.000
_cell.length_c   1.000
_cell.angle_alpha   90.00
_cell.angle_beta   90.00
_cell.angle_gamma   90.00
#
_symmetry.space_group_name_H-M   'P 1'
#
loop_
_entity.id
_entity.type
_entity.pdbx_description
1 polymer ?
#
loop_
_entity_poly.entity_id
_entity_poly.type
_entity_poly.pdbx_seq_one_letter_code
_entity_poly.pdbx_strand_id
1 'polypeptide(L)'
;MTEKKWLIIRCPACNMCFGNRSLSGRCPHCGQRVTDSAEVLGIAKSSSQLRIEVALANTPEDLRGALREKLSKNELLFDEQDTPSPNVLIEMIRRRSDETHSVGRITVNSVLADYHAEMEADGLMERAEQEGLVLRIADGRWQFLE
;
A
#
# COMPACT_ATOMS: atom_id res chain seq x y z
N MET A 1 -7.41 -9.05 -14.25
CA MET A 1 -7.33 -7.86 -13.37
C MET A 1 -6.73 -6.73 -14.19
N THR A 2 -7.48 -5.67 -14.46
CA THR A 2 -6.99 -4.52 -15.26
C THR A 2 -5.98 -3.75 -14.40
N GLU A 3 -4.69 -3.77 -14.79
CA GLU A 3 -3.64 -2.96 -14.14
C GLU A 3 -4.11 -1.51 -14.04
N LYS A 4 -4.20 -0.98 -12.82
CA LYS A 4 -4.60 0.40 -12.55
C LYS A 4 -3.46 1.32 -12.92
N LYS A 5 -3.49 1.85 -14.15
CA LYS A 5 -2.52 2.84 -14.65
C LYS A 5 -2.83 4.23 -14.07
N TRP A 6 -1.79 4.96 -13.69
CA TRP A 6 -1.86 6.33 -13.21
C TRP A 6 -1.15 7.26 -14.19
N LEU A 7 -1.80 8.36 -14.56
CA LEU A 7 -1.21 9.41 -15.40
C LEU A 7 -0.52 10.44 -14.51
N ILE A 8 0.67 10.86 -14.89
CA ILE A 8 1.38 11.98 -14.29
C ILE A 8 1.09 13.20 -15.15
N ILE A 9 0.36 14.17 -14.59
CA ILE A 9 -0.17 15.32 -15.33
C ILE A 9 0.47 16.59 -14.82
N ARG A 10 0.99 17.44 -15.70
CA ARG A 10 1.43 18.79 -15.36
C ARG A 10 0.25 19.75 -15.43
N CYS A 11 -0.04 20.43 -14.33
CA CYS A 11 -1.07 21.45 -14.32
C CYS A 11 -0.63 22.67 -15.16
N PRO A 12 -1.42 23.11 -16.16
CA PRO A 12 -1.06 24.27 -16.98
C PRO A 12 -1.09 25.60 -16.20
N ALA A 13 -1.75 25.66 -15.03
CA ALA A 13 -1.88 26.88 -14.26
C ALA A 13 -0.76 27.06 -13.22
N CYS A 14 -0.47 26.03 -12.41
CA CYS A 14 0.53 26.12 -11.35
C CYS A 14 1.84 25.37 -11.66
N ASN A 15 1.95 24.71 -12.82
CA ASN A 15 3.08 23.89 -13.24
C ASN A 15 3.42 22.70 -12.31
N MET A 16 2.65 22.49 -11.24
CA MET A 16 2.78 21.34 -10.37
C MET A 16 2.26 20.09 -11.09
N CYS A 17 3.03 19.02 -10.97
CA CYS A 17 2.70 17.70 -11.44
C CYS A 17 1.91 16.95 -10.36
N PHE A 18 0.93 16.16 -10.77
CA PHE A 18 0.14 15.34 -9.86
C PHE A 18 -0.32 14.06 -10.57
N GLY A 19 -0.72 13.08 -9.77
CA GLY A 19 -1.21 11.80 -10.27
C GLY A 19 -2.74 11.77 -10.40
N ASN A 20 -3.25 11.26 -11.52
CA ASN A 20 -4.69 11.02 -11.69
C ASN A 20 -4.94 9.80 -12.59
N ARG A 21 -6.10 9.17 -12.47
CA ARG A 21 -6.48 8.02 -13.31
C ARG A 21 -7.01 8.43 -14.70
N SER A 22 -7.43 9.67 -14.85
CA SER A 22 -7.92 10.24 -16.09
C SER A 22 -7.41 11.67 -16.28
N LEU A 23 -7.43 12.16 -17.52
CA LEU A 23 -7.16 13.56 -17.89
C LEU A 23 -8.28 14.53 -17.48
N SER A 24 -9.12 14.13 -16.53
CA SER A 24 -10.27 14.89 -16.07
C SER A 24 -10.20 15.13 -14.58
N GLY A 25 -10.65 16.30 -14.13
CA GLY A 25 -10.73 16.63 -12.71
C GLY A 25 -10.21 18.02 -12.38
N ARG A 26 -9.82 18.21 -11.13
CA ARG A 26 -9.22 19.46 -10.64
C ARG A 26 -7.81 19.18 -10.14
N CYS A 27 -6.91 20.14 -10.38
CA CYS A 27 -5.58 20.10 -9.81
C CYS A 27 -5.69 20.12 -8.28
N PRO A 28 -5.08 19.16 -7.56
CA PRO A 28 -5.12 19.14 -6.10
C PRO A 28 -4.34 20.28 -5.46
N HIS A 29 -3.43 20.93 -6.20
CA HIS A 29 -2.62 22.04 -5.68
C HIS A 29 -3.32 23.40 -5.79
N CYS A 30 -3.91 23.73 -6.95
CA CYS A 30 -4.47 25.06 -7.20
C CYS A 30 -5.98 25.05 -7.48
N GLY A 31 -6.63 23.88 -7.54
CA GLY A 31 -8.06 23.75 -7.79
C GLY A 31 -8.49 23.97 -9.25
N GLN A 32 -7.57 24.37 -10.14
CA GLN A 32 -7.87 24.61 -11.55
C GLN A 32 -8.35 23.32 -12.23
N ARG A 33 -9.36 23.44 -13.11
CA ARG A 33 -9.82 22.31 -13.92
C ARG A 33 -8.73 21.87 -14.90
N VAL A 34 -8.53 20.57 -14.92
CA VAL A 34 -7.62 19.89 -15.84
C VAL A 34 -8.47 19.49 -17.04
N THR A 35 -8.11 20.04 -18.20
CA THR A 35 -8.73 19.76 -19.50
C THR A 35 -7.87 18.80 -20.30
N ASP A 36 -8.39 18.28 -21.41
CA ASP A 36 -7.67 17.36 -22.31
C ASP A 36 -6.39 17.97 -22.92
N SER A 37 -6.18 19.27 -22.76
CA SER A 37 -4.97 20.00 -23.15
C SER A 37 -3.84 19.92 -22.10
N ALA A 38 -4.04 19.25 -20.97
CA ALA A 38 -3.02 19.11 -19.95
C ALA A 38 -1.93 18.12 -20.40
N GLU A 39 -0.67 18.50 -20.18
CA GLU A 39 0.48 17.68 -20.56
C GLU A 39 0.58 16.44 -19.66
N VAL A 40 0.62 15.26 -20.29
CA VAL A 40 0.91 13.99 -19.61
C VAL A 40 2.40 13.72 -19.72
N LEU A 41 3.10 13.75 -18.59
CA LEU A 41 4.55 13.52 -18.52
C LEU A 41 4.91 12.02 -18.48
N GLY A 42 3.98 11.17 -18.06
CA GLY A 42 4.25 9.74 -17.97
C GLY A 42 3.09 8.92 -17.40
N ILE A 43 3.31 7.62 -17.32
CA ILE A 43 2.37 6.65 -16.77
C ILE A 43 3.06 5.82 -15.69
N ALA A 44 2.52 5.81 -14.49
CA ALA A 44 2.96 4.94 -13.40
C ALA A 44 2.05 3.72 -13.28
N LYS A 45 2.66 2.56 -13.00
CA LYS A 45 1.95 1.26 -12.86
C LYS A 45 1.52 0.97 -11.43
N SER A 46 2.08 1.68 -10.45
CA SER A 46 1.75 1.56 -9.02
C SER A 46 1.66 2.94 -8.35
N SER A 47 1.00 2.98 -7.19
CA SER A 47 0.93 4.18 -6.33
C SER A 47 2.32 4.61 -5.86
N SER A 48 3.19 3.66 -5.50
CA SER A 48 4.56 3.94 -5.07
C SER A 48 5.39 4.57 -6.19
N GLN A 49 5.32 4.01 -7.42
CA GLN A 49 5.99 4.61 -8.58
C GLN A 49 5.45 6.01 -8.86
N LEU A 50 4.13 6.21 -8.79
CA LEU A 50 3.51 7.51 -9.01
C LEU A 50 4.00 8.57 -8.02
N ARG A 51 4.09 8.22 -6.73
CA ARG A 51 4.58 9.13 -5.68
C ARG A 51 6.01 9.59 -5.98
N ILE A 52 6.89 8.67 -6.37
CA ILE A 52 8.29 8.98 -6.71
C ILE A 52 8.37 9.90 -7.93
N GLU A 53 7.71 9.53 -9.03
CA GLU A 53 7.76 10.29 -10.27
C GLU A 53 7.19 11.71 -10.09
N VAL A 54 6.07 11.85 -9.37
CA VAL A 54 5.48 13.15 -9.07
C VAL A 54 6.41 13.99 -8.17
N ALA A 55 7.01 13.40 -7.14
CA ALA A 55 7.94 14.09 -6.26
C ALA A 55 9.17 14.58 -7.03
N LEU A 56 9.76 13.72 -7.88
CA LEU A 56 10.88 14.09 -8.74
C LEU A 56 10.49 15.17 -9.73
N ALA A 57 9.33 15.09 -10.39
CA ALA A 57 8.84 16.07 -11.35
C ALA A 57 8.62 17.45 -10.70
N ASN A 58 8.18 17.48 -9.44
CA ASN A 58 7.95 18.71 -8.66
C ASN A 58 9.19 19.26 -7.95
N THR A 59 10.31 18.53 -7.97
CA THR A 59 11.55 18.98 -7.31
C THR A 59 12.38 19.84 -8.26
N PRO A 60 12.87 21.02 -7.83
CA PRO A 60 13.81 21.84 -8.60
C PRO A 60 15.07 21.05 -9.00
N GLU A 61 15.65 21.39 -10.14
CA GLU A 61 16.76 20.63 -10.73
C GLU A 61 17.97 20.51 -9.79
N ASP A 62 18.30 21.59 -9.08
CA ASP A 62 19.40 21.67 -8.12
C ASP A 62 19.24 20.70 -6.93
N LEU A 63 18.00 20.36 -6.56
CA LEU A 63 17.68 19.47 -5.45
C LEU A 63 17.32 18.06 -5.90
N ARG A 64 17.10 17.86 -7.21
CA ARG A 64 16.67 16.58 -7.76
C ARG A 64 17.75 15.50 -7.61
N GLY A 65 19.03 15.86 -7.70
CA GLY A 65 20.15 14.94 -7.48
C GLY A 65 20.21 14.41 -6.05
N ALA A 66 20.17 15.32 -5.06
CA ALA A 66 20.17 14.96 -3.64
C ALA A 66 18.91 14.20 -3.23
N LEU A 67 17.75 14.56 -3.79
CA LEU A 67 16.52 13.82 -3.57
C LEU A 67 16.62 12.42 -4.17
N ARG A 68 17.04 12.28 -5.44
CA ARG A 68 17.21 10.98 -6.08
C ARG A 68 18.17 10.10 -5.28
N GLU A 69 19.29 10.64 -4.82
CA GLU A 69 20.24 9.88 -4.01
C GLU A 69 19.64 9.40 -2.68
N LYS A 70 18.82 10.23 -2.01
CA LYS A 70 18.11 9.83 -0.79
C LYS A 70 17.00 8.81 -1.06
N LEU A 71 16.31 8.92 -2.20
CA LEU A 71 15.28 7.98 -2.64
C LEU A 71 15.90 6.61 -3.00
N SER A 72 17.06 6.61 -3.67
CA SER A 72 17.78 5.38 -4.05
C SER A 72 18.46 4.70 -2.87
N LYS A 73 18.94 5.45 -1.87
CA LYS A 73 19.57 4.88 -0.66
C LYS A 73 18.57 4.40 0.39
N ASN A 74 17.31 4.80 0.30
CA ASN A 74 16.24 4.36 1.16
C ASN A 74 15.17 3.62 0.36
N GLU A 75 15.51 2.52 -0.31
CA GLU A 75 14.49 1.59 -0.81
C GLU A 75 13.52 1.17 0.33
N LEU A 76 14.00 1.17 1.58
CA LEU A 76 13.23 0.92 2.81
C LEU A 76 12.25 2.03 3.24
N LEU A 77 12.35 3.26 2.73
CA LEU A 77 11.32 4.30 2.99
C LEU A 77 10.14 4.20 2.00
N PHE A 78 10.31 3.43 0.93
CA PHE A 78 9.31 3.27 -0.14
C PHE A 78 8.76 1.85 -0.23
N ASP A 79 9.44 0.89 0.38
CA ASP A 79 8.90 -0.38 0.84
C ASP A 79 8.18 -0.16 2.18
N GLU A 80 7.23 0.77 2.22
CA GLU A 80 5.94 0.33 2.75
C GLU A 80 5.49 -0.74 1.74
N GLN A 81 5.98 -1.98 1.89
CA GLN A 81 5.07 -3.09 1.76
C GLN A 81 3.93 -2.66 2.66
N ASP A 82 2.82 -2.19 2.08
CA ASP A 82 1.62 -1.80 2.80
C ASP A 82 1.37 -2.98 3.72
N THR A 83 1.84 -2.88 4.98
CA THR A 83 1.79 -3.98 5.92
C THR A 83 0.32 -4.30 5.94
N PRO A 84 -0.11 -5.48 5.47
CA PRO A 84 -1.50 -5.68 5.16
C PRO A 84 -2.28 -5.37 6.43
N SER A 85 -3.39 -4.64 6.31
CA SER A 85 -4.15 -4.27 7.50
C SER A 85 -4.47 -5.54 8.31
N PRO A 86 -4.63 -5.45 9.64
CA PRO A 86 -4.90 -6.62 10.47
C PRO A 86 -6.00 -7.54 9.90
N ASN A 87 -7.06 -6.95 9.32
CA ASN A 87 -8.14 -7.70 8.68
C ASN A 87 -7.70 -8.47 7.43
N VAL A 88 -6.80 -7.89 6.62
CA VAL A 88 -6.23 -8.58 5.45
C VAL A 88 -5.29 -9.70 5.90
N LEU A 89 -4.50 -9.51 6.96
CA LEU A 89 -3.67 -10.56 7.53
C LEU A 89 -4.51 -11.72 8.07
N ILE A 90 -5.59 -11.43 8.80
CA ILE A 90 -6.53 -12.44 9.32
C ILE A 90 -7.15 -13.26 8.17
N GLU A 91 -7.56 -12.61 7.08
CA GLU A 91 -8.08 -13.27 5.88
C GLU A 91 -7.01 -14.15 5.19
N MET A 92 -5.76 -13.70 5.13
CA MET A 92 -4.66 -14.49 4.59
C MET A 92 -4.35 -15.71 5.46
N ILE A 93 -4.39 -15.56 6.79
CA ILE A 93 -4.23 -16.66 7.75
C ILE A 93 -5.36 -17.68 7.59
N ARG A 94 -6.61 -17.22 7.43
CA ARG A 94 -7.78 -18.08 7.20
C ARG A 94 -7.59 -19.00 6.00
N ARG A 95 -6.98 -18.52 4.91
CA ARG A 95 -6.69 -19.32 3.70
C ARG A 95 -5.62 -20.40 3.90
N ARG A 96 -4.83 -20.29 4.98
CA ARG A 96 -3.84 -21.30 5.39
C ARG A 96 -4.33 -22.16 6.56
N SER A 97 -5.63 -22.11 6.86
CA SER A 97 -6.22 -22.98 7.88
C SER A 97 -6.22 -24.45 7.41
N ASP A 98 -6.17 -25.36 8.38
CA ASP A 98 -6.28 -26.79 8.14
C ASP A 98 -7.73 -27.20 7.75
N GLU A 99 -7.93 -28.50 7.48
CA GLU A 99 -9.26 -29.05 7.12
C GLU A 99 -10.35 -28.81 8.18
N THR A 100 -9.97 -28.42 9.40
CA THR A 100 -10.88 -28.09 10.50
C THR A 100 -11.08 -26.59 10.69
N HIS A 101 -10.64 -25.77 9.73
CA HIS A 101 -10.59 -24.30 9.82
C HIS A 101 -9.78 -23.80 11.02
N SER A 102 -8.81 -24.59 11.47
CA SER A 102 -7.94 -24.24 12.59
C SER A 102 -6.57 -23.78 12.11
N VAL A 103 -5.93 -22.93 12.90
CA VAL A 103 -4.59 -22.41 12.65
C VAL A 103 -3.78 -22.37 13.94
N GLY A 104 -2.50 -22.73 13.83
CA GLY A 104 -1.54 -22.65 14.94
C GLY A 104 -0.65 -21.41 14.86
N ARG A 105 -0.04 -21.03 15.98
CA ARG A 105 0.87 -19.88 16.11
C ARG A 105 2.01 -19.90 15.09
N ILE A 106 2.53 -21.08 14.75
CA ILE A 106 3.58 -21.24 13.74
C ILE A 106 3.11 -20.74 12.36
N THR A 107 1.90 -21.11 11.94
CA THR A 107 1.32 -20.67 10.67
C THR A 107 1.04 -19.17 10.67
N VAL A 108 0.52 -18.64 11.79
CA VAL A 108 0.30 -17.19 11.96
C VAL A 108 1.62 -16.43 11.83
N ASN A 109 2.66 -16.84 12.57
CA ASN A 109 3.99 -16.23 12.50
C ASN A 109 4.61 -16.33 11.11
N SER A 110 4.41 -17.44 10.39
CA SER A 110 4.86 -17.58 9.01
C SER A 110 4.19 -16.55 8.10
N VAL A 111 2.88 -16.32 8.24
CA VAL A 111 2.18 -15.28 7.46
C VAL A 111 2.70 -13.90 7.83
N LEU A 112 2.87 -13.60 9.12
CA LEU A 112 3.40 -12.31 9.58
C LEU A 112 4.81 -12.05 9.04
N ALA A 113 5.68 -13.07 9.01
CA ALA A 113 7.01 -12.98 8.43
C ALA A 113 6.97 -12.79 6.91
N ASP A 114 6.10 -13.51 6.20
CA ASP A 114 5.94 -13.40 4.74
C ASP A 114 5.52 -11.99 4.30
N TYR A 115 4.82 -11.25 5.16
CA TYR A 115 4.31 -9.89 4.90
C TYR A 115 5.03 -8.80 5.70
N HIS A 116 6.18 -9.12 6.31
CA HIS A 116 6.98 -8.19 7.11
C HIS A 116 6.16 -7.41 8.16
N ALA A 117 5.17 -8.07 8.79
CA ALA A 117 4.30 -7.43 9.75
C ALA A 117 4.94 -7.37 11.14
N GLU A 118 5.14 -6.14 11.65
CA GLU A 118 5.64 -5.87 13.02
C GLU A 118 4.51 -6.05 14.07
N MET A 119 3.91 -7.24 14.12
CA MET A 119 2.92 -7.58 15.14
C MET A 119 3.13 -8.99 15.67
N GLU A 120 2.77 -9.19 16.94
CA GLU A 120 2.80 -10.50 17.57
C GLU A 120 1.58 -11.31 17.16
N ALA A 121 1.77 -12.61 16.88
CA ALA A 121 0.68 -13.53 16.52
C ALA A 121 -0.46 -13.51 17.53
N ASP A 122 -0.15 -13.53 18.83
CA ASP A 122 -1.18 -13.52 19.87
C ASP A 122 -1.96 -12.21 19.87
N GLY A 123 -1.31 -11.06 19.66
CA GLY A 123 -2.00 -9.77 19.59
C GLY A 123 -2.93 -9.64 18.39
N LEU A 124 -2.52 -10.16 17.22
CA LEU A 124 -3.38 -10.19 16.03
C LEU A 124 -4.58 -11.13 16.24
N MET A 125 -4.36 -12.29 16.82
CA MET A 125 -5.42 -13.28 17.01
C MET A 125 -6.37 -12.91 18.17
N GLU A 126 -5.89 -12.26 19.23
CA GLU A 126 -6.74 -11.67 20.27
C GLU A 126 -7.71 -10.64 19.71
N ARG A 127 -7.26 -9.83 18.75
CA ARG A 127 -8.15 -8.91 18.03
C ARG A 127 -9.22 -9.70 17.26
N ALA A 128 -8.83 -10.74 16.54
CA ALA A 128 -9.77 -11.59 15.81
C ALA A 128 -10.78 -12.28 16.75
N GLU A 129 -10.37 -12.66 17.97
CA GLU A 129 -11.25 -13.18 19.02
C GLU A 129 -12.26 -12.12 19.47
N GLN A 130 -11.81 -10.88 19.71
CA GLN A 130 -12.68 -9.75 20.12
C GLN A 130 -13.70 -9.36 19.04
N GLU A 131 -13.32 -9.47 17.76
CA GLU A 131 -14.21 -9.23 16.63
C GLU A 131 -15.16 -10.41 16.33
N GLY A 132 -15.03 -11.52 17.06
CA GLY A 132 -15.87 -12.71 16.88
C GLY A 132 -15.55 -13.51 15.61
N LEU A 133 -14.33 -13.38 15.07
CA LEU A 133 -13.89 -14.08 13.86
C LEU A 133 -13.28 -15.45 14.15
N VAL A 134 -12.70 -15.63 15.34
CA VAL A 134 -12.03 -16.88 15.75
C VAL A 134 -12.35 -17.23 17.20
N LEU A 135 -12.23 -18.51 17.53
CA LEU A 135 -12.20 -19.02 18.91
C LEU A 135 -10.84 -19.59 19.23
N ARG A 136 -10.33 -19.29 20.43
CA ARG A 136 -9.15 -19.97 20.97
C ARG A 136 -9.53 -21.36 21.45
N ILE A 137 -8.98 -22.38 20.80
CA ILE A 137 -9.23 -23.80 21.12
C ILE A 137 -8.11 -24.41 21.98
N ALA A 138 -6.91 -23.85 21.93
CA ALA A 138 -5.79 -24.17 22.81
C ALA A 138 -4.79 -22.99 22.85
N ASP A 139 -3.77 -23.06 23.71
CA ASP A 139 -2.68 -22.07 23.68
C ASP A 139 -1.98 -22.07 22.31
N GLY A 140 -1.92 -20.90 21.69
CA GLY A 140 -1.36 -20.72 20.35
C GLY A 140 -2.16 -21.43 19.24
N ARG A 141 -3.45 -21.76 19.46
CA ARG A 141 -4.29 -22.39 18.44
C ARG A 141 -5.69 -21.80 18.40
N TRP A 142 -6.11 -21.42 17.20
CA TRP A 142 -7.38 -20.75 16.95
C TRP A 142 -8.16 -21.46 15.87
N GLN A 143 -9.49 -21.41 15.96
CA GLN A 143 -10.40 -21.92 14.96
C GLN A 143 -11.25 -20.78 14.42
N PHE A 144 -11.33 -20.65 13.10
CA PHE A 144 -12.16 -19.64 12.46
C PHE A 144 -13.64 -19.99 12.57
N LEU A 145 -14.45 -18.97 12.88
CA LEU A 145 -15.90 -19.04 12.83
C LEU A 145 -16.33 -18.61 11.43
N GLU A 146 -16.93 -19.54 10.68
CA GLU A 146 -17.49 -19.44 9.31
C GLU A 146 -16.65 -18.69 8.26
#